data_AF-A0A7C5WF30-F1
#
_entry.id   AF-A0A7C5WF30-F1
#
_cell.length_a   1.000
_cell.length_b   1.000
_cell.length_c   1.000
_cell.angle_alpha   90.00
_cell.angle_beta   90.00
_cell.angle_gamma   90.00
#
_symmetry.space_group_name_H-M   'P 1'
#
loop_
_entity.id
_entity.type
_entity.pdbx_description
1 polymer ?
#
loop_
_entity_poly.entity_id
_entity_poly.type
_entity_poly.pdbx_seq_one_letter_code
_entity_poly.pdbx_strand_id
1 'polypeptide(L)'
;MRNLIAIILFLSFIIPQPTMAEQKRYIEYTIKKGDTLWDISGLKLKDPFFWPKIWKENPGIRNPDLIYPGQKLRIPLELLQKQVVLPPSRPSTVPARTRPEKKVIEGREALVVKPELIVSSGYIADRIEPVGFIKATPTGRTMVGTMDDVYLQLKDEDQAERFYVIKSLGKVVHPVTKKPLGNIVEITGVVEITGKEAGYTKARVVKSFSEIEVGSPLVQYYDIEPFPLARGTGKGIHGTIVAARNLRLLNGRYDVVYIDRGLTDGVKVGTTFTVLSSEKPRRPIGEIQVISARQNTAVALVTRSEKEIVRGDTF
;
A
#
# COMPACT_ATOMS: atom_id res chain seq x y z
N MET A 1 24.34 -17.67 71.50
CA MET A 1 23.08 -17.09 70.97
C MET A 1 23.33 -16.49 69.59
N ARG A 2 23.39 -17.39 68.60
CA ARG A 2 23.36 -17.13 67.15
C ARG A 2 21.88 -17.27 66.75
N ASN A 3 21.39 -16.52 65.75
CA ASN A 3 20.01 -16.54 65.20
C ASN A 3 19.09 -15.37 65.58
N LEU A 4 19.58 -14.12 65.65
CA LEU A 4 18.67 -12.96 65.70
C LEU A 4 18.97 -11.83 64.70
N ILE A 5 19.98 -11.99 63.82
CA ILE A 5 20.43 -10.91 62.90
C ILE A 5 20.08 -11.21 61.42
N ALA A 6 19.57 -12.40 61.10
CA ALA A 6 19.41 -12.83 59.70
C ALA A 6 18.02 -12.57 59.07
N ILE A 7 17.03 -12.03 59.80
CA ILE A 7 15.63 -11.95 59.32
C ILE A 7 15.15 -10.51 59.03
N ILE A 8 15.96 -9.48 59.30
CA ILE A 8 15.57 -8.07 59.06
C ILE A 8 16.28 -7.46 57.82
N LEU A 9 17.08 -8.25 57.09
CA LEU A 9 17.86 -7.78 55.93
C LEU A 9 17.45 -8.42 54.59
N PHE A 10 16.23 -8.97 54.51
CA PHE A 10 15.68 -9.54 53.25
C PHE A 10 14.30 -8.98 52.87
N LEU A 11 13.78 -7.99 53.62
CA LEU A 11 12.43 -7.45 53.42
C LEU A 11 12.42 -5.95 53.02
N SER A 12 13.43 -5.50 52.30
CA SER A 12 13.50 -4.11 51.82
C SER A 12 14.29 -4.03 50.53
N PHE A 13 13.77 -4.59 49.43
CA PHE A 13 14.03 -4.05 48.09
C PHE A 13 13.05 -4.63 47.05
N ILE A 14 11.75 -4.42 47.25
CA ILE A 14 10.81 -4.37 46.13
C ILE A 14 10.32 -2.94 46.10
N ILE A 15 11.15 -2.03 45.57
CA ILE A 15 10.65 -0.73 45.14
C ILE A 15 9.88 -1.03 43.86
N PRO A 16 8.54 -0.88 43.82
CA PRO A 16 7.81 -0.95 42.57
C PRO A 16 8.37 0.14 41.69
N GLN A 17 9.10 -0.25 40.64
CA GLN A 17 9.49 0.67 39.58
C GLN A 17 8.21 1.33 39.10
N PRO A 18 8.08 2.67 39.13
CA PRO A 18 6.95 3.31 38.50
C PRO A 18 7.04 2.93 37.02
N THR A 19 6.12 2.09 36.56
CA THR A 19 5.88 1.89 35.14
C THR A 19 5.71 3.29 34.57
N MET A 20 6.70 3.77 33.82
CA MET A 20 6.51 4.98 33.03
C MET A 20 5.39 4.65 32.05
N ALA A 21 4.17 5.05 32.40
CA ALA A 21 3.09 5.12 31.46
C ALA A 21 3.58 6.07 30.37
N GLU A 22 3.84 5.52 29.19
CA GLU A 22 4.16 6.28 28.00
C GLU A 22 3.02 7.28 27.80
N GLN A 23 3.30 8.54 28.14
CA GLN A 23 2.29 9.58 28.19
C GLN A 23 1.99 9.98 26.76
N LYS A 24 1.02 9.30 26.12
CA LYS A 24 0.62 9.56 24.74
C LYS A 24 0.38 11.05 24.54
N ARG A 25 1.15 11.68 23.64
CA ARG A 25 1.05 13.12 23.38
C ARG A 25 0.21 13.33 22.12
N TYR A 26 -0.68 14.31 22.12
CA TYR A 26 -1.58 14.58 21.00
C TYR A 26 -1.51 16.04 20.53
N ILE A 27 -1.67 16.26 19.22
CA ILE A 27 -1.96 17.56 18.62
C ILE A 27 -3.48 17.65 18.43
N GLU A 28 -4.11 18.72 18.91
CA GLU A 28 -5.51 18.98 18.60
C GLU A 28 -5.64 19.73 17.27
N TYR A 29 -6.48 19.21 16.37
CA TYR A 29 -6.84 19.85 15.10
C TYR A 29 -8.34 20.12 15.05
N THR A 30 -8.74 21.34 14.68
CA THR A 30 -10.16 21.68 14.51
C THR A 30 -10.56 21.48 13.04
N ILE A 31 -11.50 20.57 12.82
CA ILE A 31 -11.95 20.14 11.49
C ILE A 31 -12.63 21.31 10.78
N LYS A 32 -12.25 21.57 9.53
CA LYS A 32 -12.86 22.60 8.67
C LYS A 32 -13.85 21.98 7.69
N LYS A 33 -14.71 22.82 7.10
CA LYS A 33 -15.69 22.37 6.09
C LYS A 33 -14.96 21.84 4.86
N GLY A 34 -15.18 20.56 4.55
CA GLY A 34 -14.55 19.86 3.42
C GLY A 34 -13.34 19.00 3.81
N ASP A 35 -12.88 19.05 5.05
CA ASP A 35 -11.78 18.19 5.51
C ASP A 35 -12.24 16.73 5.59
N THR A 36 -11.36 15.81 5.21
CA THR A 36 -11.49 14.37 5.49
C THR A 36 -10.36 13.93 6.42
N LEU A 37 -10.53 12.80 7.14
CA LEU A 37 -9.43 12.26 7.95
C LEU A 37 -8.19 11.98 7.09
N TRP A 38 -8.38 11.65 5.81
CA TRP A 38 -7.35 11.47 4.80
C TRP A 38 -6.57 12.77 4.55
N ASP A 39 -7.26 13.87 4.24
CA ASP A 39 -6.62 15.17 3.96
C ASP A 39 -5.92 15.73 5.19
N ILE A 40 -6.52 15.58 6.37
CA ILE A 40 -5.90 15.99 7.63
C ILE A 40 -4.63 15.20 7.90
N SER A 41 -4.61 13.90 7.59
CA SER A 41 -3.42 13.07 7.70
C SER A 41 -2.34 13.50 6.71
N GLY A 42 -2.71 13.75 5.45
CA GLY A 42 -1.79 14.26 4.43
C GLY A 42 -1.19 15.61 4.80
N LEU A 43 -1.99 16.49 5.40
CA LEU A 43 -1.54 17.82 5.80
C LEU A 43 -0.68 17.81 7.07
N LYS A 44 -1.05 17.00 8.08
CA LYS A 44 -0.43 17.04 9.42
C LYS A 44 0.67 16.00 9.61
N LEU A 45 0.53 14.84 8.98
CA LEU A 45 1.48 13.74 9.06
C LEU A 45 2.32 13.61 7.78
N LYS A 46 2.11 14.52 6.80
CA LYS A 46 2.71 14.48 5.44
C LYS A 46 2.39 13.20 4.66
N ASP A 47 1.49 12.39 5.19
CA ASP A 47 1.10 11.10 4.65
C ASP A 47 -0.40 10.89 4.92
N PRO A 48 -1.23 10.90 3.85
CA PRO A 48 -2.67 10.67 3.96
C PRO A 48 -3.06 9.31 4.53
N PHE A 49 -2.20 8.28 4.45
CA PHE A 49 -2.53 6.92 4.86
C PHE A 49 -2.60 6.70 6.37
N PHE A 50 -2.18 7.67 7.17
CA PHE A 50 -2.26 7.59 8.63
C PHE A 50 -3.67 7.83 9.20
N TRP A 51 -4.65 8.21 8.37
CA TRP A 51 -6.00 8.52 8.80
C TRP A 51 -6.70 7.44 9.65
N PRO A 52 -6.51 6.12 9.43
CA PRO A 52 -7.14 5.09 10.27
C PRO A 52 -6.54 5.07 11.67
N LYS A 53 -5.26 5.42 11.81
CA LYS A 53 -4.58 5.50 13.11
C LYS A 53 -5.06 6.72 13.89
N ILE A 54 -5.28 7.85 13.20
CA ILE A 54 -5.98 9.00 13.79
C ILE A 54 -7.37 8.59 14.25
N TRP A 55 -8.15 7.88 13.41
CA TRP A 55 -9.48 7.42 13.77
C TRP A 55 -9.50 6.52 15.01
N LYS A 56 -8.59 5.55 15.08
CA LYS A 56 -8.45 4.62 16.22
C LYS A 56 -8.22 5.34 17.55
N GLU A 57 -7.52 6.47 17.53
CA GLU A 57 -7.22 7.28 18.71
C GLU A 57 -8.32 8.30 19.04
N ASN A 58 -9.37 8.36 18.22
CA ASN A 58 -10.56 9.19 18.42
C ASN A 58 -11.83 8.32 18.49
N PRO A 59 -12.03 7.54 19.56
CA PRO A 59 -13.19 6.63 19.70
C PRO A 59 -14.55 7.35 19.72
N GLY A 60 -14.57 8.68 19.90
CA GLY A 60 -15.77 9.51 19.75
C GLY A 60 -16.28 9.62 18.30
N ILE A 61 -15.44 9.30 17.32
CA ILE A 61 -15.82 9.24 15.90
C ILE A 61 -16.29 7.81 15.61
N ARG A 62 -17.60 7.58 15.62
CA ARG A 62 -18.16 6.23 15.38
C ARG A 62 -18.04 5.80 13.91
N ASN A 63 -18.04 6.76 12.99
CA ASN A 63 -17.87 6.53 11.57
C ASN A 63 -16.77 7.46 11.05
N PRO A 64 -15.65 6.93 10.50
CA PRO A 64 -14.52 7.74 10.04
C PRO A 64 -14.87 8.65 8.85
N ASP A 65 -15.91 8.31 8.09
CA ASP A 65 -16.40 9.12 6.96
C ASP A 65 -17.32 10.28 7.41
N LEU A 66 -17.71 10.34 8.69
CA LEU A 66 -18.61 11.37 9.24
C LEU A 66 -17.88 12.23 10.27
N ILE A 67 -17.12 13.21 9.78
CA ILE A 67 -16.50 14.25 10.60
C ILE A 67 -17.11 15.61 10.28
N TYR A 68 -17.33 16.43 11.32
CA TYR A 68 -18.08 17.68 11.18
C TYR A 68 -17.19 18.91 11.39
N PRO A 69 -17.45 20.02 10.68
CA PRO A 69 -16.73 21.27 10.90
C PRO A 69 -16.88 21.76 12.35
N GLY A 70 -15.78 22.19 12.97
CA GLY A 70 -15.73 22.61 14.37
C GLY A 70 -15.46 21.47 15.37
N GLN A 71 -15.48 20.21 14.93
CA GLN A 71 -15.11 19.07 15.76
C GLN A 71 -13.59 19.04 16.01
N LYS A 72 -13.18 18.75 17.25
CA LYS A 72 -11.77 18.57 17.62
C LYS A 72 -11.31 17.15 17.34
N LEU A 73 -10.20 17.01 16.63
CA LEU A 73 -9.55 15.75 16.29
C LEU A 73 -8.21 15.66 17.02
N ARG A 74 -7.96 14.55 17.72
CA ARG A 74 -6.69 14.28 18.40
C ARG A 74 -5.76 13.51 17.46
N ILE A 75 -4.63 14.09 17.11
CA ILE A 75 -3.63 13.48 16.24
C ILE A 75 -2.45 13.04 17.13
N PRO A 76 -2.19 11.73 17.29
CA PRO A 76 -1.09 11.24 18.13
C PRO A 76 0.27 11.67 17.56
N LEU A 77 1.14 12.25 18.40
CA LEU A 77 2.50 12.65 17.99
C LEU A 77 3.38 11.44 17.67
N GLU A 78 3.05 10.26 18.19
CA GLU A 78 3.80 9.03 17.91
C GLU A 78 3.73 8.67 16.42
N LEU A 79 2.62 9.00 15.74
CA LEU A 79 2.49 8.83 14.28
C LEU A 79 3.40 9.80 13.50
N LEU A 80 3.83 10.89 14.15
CA LEU A 80 4.81 11.82 13.63
C LEU A 80 6.26 11.33 13.89
N GLN A 81 6.45 10.43 14.87
CA GLN A 81 7.76 9.99 15.37
C GLN A 81 8.14 8.54 15.00
N LYS A 82 7.22 7.71 14.52
CA LYS A 82 7.46 6.27 14.25
C LYS A 82 8.25 5.99 12.96
N GLN A 83 9.39 6.67 12.79
CA GLN A 83 10.41 6.35 11.80
C GLN A 83 11.54 5.47 12.36
N VAL A 84 11.53 5.06 13.64
CA VAL A 84 12.58 4.19 14.18
C VAL A 84 12.02 3.20 15.22
N VAL A 85 12.45 1.94 15.08
CA VAL A 85 12.40 0.77 15.99
C VAL A 85 11.14 -0.13 15.97
N LEU A 86 11.31 -1.36 15.47
CA LEU A 86 10.59 -2.55 15.92
C LEU A 86 11.57 -3.73 16.13
N PRO A 87 11.61 -4.36 17.32
CA PRO A 87 12.20 -5.68 17.53
C PRO A 87 11.21 -6.81 17.16
N PRO A 88 11.67 -8.08 17.04
CA PRO A 88 10.93 -9.15 16.37
C PRO A 88 9.80 -9.75 17.22
N SER A 89 8.67 -10.01 16.56
CA SER A 89 7.47 -10.66 17.08
C SER A 89 7.70 -12.15 17.40
N ARG A 90 7.37 -12.58 18.62
CA ARG A 90 7.25 -14.02 18.96
C ARG A 90 5.91 -14.58 18.47
N PRO A 91 5.84 -15.86 18.08
CA PRO A 91 4.59 -16.51 17.68
C PRO A 91 3.71 -16.84 18.89
N SER A 92 2.47 -16.32 18.90
CA SER A 92 1.43 -16.76 19.84
C SER A 92 0.71 -17.99 19.29
N THR A 93 0.81 -19.10 20.03
CA THR A 93 -0.09 -20.24 19.95
C THR A 93 -1.46 -19.85 20.53
N VAL A 94 -2.52 -20.01 19.74
CA VAL A 94 -3.91 -19.97 20.23
C VAL A 94 -4.48 -21.39 20.11
N PRO A 95 -5.01 -22.00 21.18
CA PRO A 95 -5.66 -23.29 21.10
C PRO A 95 -7.06 -23.15 20.50
N ALA A 96 -7.37 -24.07 19.59
CA ALA A 96 -8.68 -24.24 18.99
C ALA A 96 -9.75 -24.59 20.05
N ARG A 97 -10.87 -23.86 20.04
CA ARG A 97 -12.14 -24.34 20.59
C ARG A 97 -13.20 -24.38 19.49
N THR A 98 -13.96 -25.45 19.56
CA THR A 98 -14.80 -26.07 18.54
C THR A 98 -16.11 -25.30 18.31
N ARG A 99 -16.53 -25.29 17.04
CA ARG A 99 -17.82 -24.84 16.42
C ARG A 99 -19.06 -25.56 17.00
N PRO A 100 -20.33 -25.30 16.56
CA PRO A 100 -20.87 -24.24 15.67
C PRO A 100 -22.25 -23.65 16.08
N GLU A 101 -22.62 -22.49 15.53
CA GLU A 101 -24.02 -22.30 15.09
C GLU A 101 -24.09 -21.37 13.87
N LYS A 102 -24.70 -21.90 12.80
CA LYS A 102 -24.87 -21.25 11.50
C LYS A 102 -25.95 -20.17 11.60
N LYS A 103 -25.57 -18.90 11.51
CA LYS A 103 -26.38 -17.91 10.79
C LYS A 103 -25.79 -17.76 9.39
N VAL A 104 -26.54 -18.24 8.40
CA VAL A 104 -26.29 -18.01 6.98
C VAL A 104 -26.51 -16.51 6.73
N ILE A 105 -25.44 -15.74 6.81
CA ILE A 105 -25.34 -14.45 6.11
C ILE A 105 -24.60 -14.79 4.83
N GLU A 106 -25.20 -14.51 3.68
CA GLU A 106 -24.72 -14.85 2.36
C GLU A 106 -23.22 -14.55 2.20
N GLY A 107 -22.45 -15.63 2.18
CA GLY A 107 -21.03 -15.61 1.88
C GLY A 107 -20.82 -15.22 0.42
N ARG A 108 -20.45 -13.97 0.20
CA ARG A 108 -19.49 -13.64 -0.85
C ARG A 108 -18.23 -13.21 -0.12
N GLU A 109 -17.33 -14.16 0.11
CA GLU A 109 -16.03 -13.89 0.70
C GLU A 109 -15.41 -12.67 0.00
N ALA A 110 -15.00 -11.67 0.79
CA ALA A 110 -14.26 -10.54 0.26
C ALA A 110 -12.99 -11.09 -0.40
N LEU A 111 -12.72 -10.70 -1.65
CA LEU A 111 -11.47 -11.08 -2.30
C LEU A 111 -10.32 -10.57 -1.42
N VAL A 112 -9.48 -11.48 -0.95
CA VAL A 112 -8.24 -11.08 -0.26
C VAL A 112 -7.19 -10.91 -1.34
N VAL A 113 -7.01 -9.68 -1.80
CA VAL A 113 -5.92 -9.36 -2.72
C VAL A 113 -4.62 -9.30 -1.91
N LYS A 114 -3.66 -10.13 -2.29
CA LYS A 114 -2.35 -10.17 -1.65
C LYS A 114 -1.62 -8.82 -1.82
N PRO A 115 -0.96 -8.27 -0.79
CA PRO A 115 -0.17 -7.04 -0.91
C PRO A 115 0.83 -7.07 -2.07
N GLU A 116 1.42 -8.23 -2.34
CA GLU A 116 2.35 -8.43 -3.45
C GLU A 116 1.69 -8.18 -4.82
N LEU A 117 0.41 -8.52 -4.98
CA LEU A 117 -0.32 -8.22 -6.20
C LEU A 117 -0.56 -6.72 -6.33
N ILE A 118 -0.91 -6.04 -5.24
CA ILE A 118 -1.12 -4.58 -5.23
C ILE A 118 0.17 -3.86 -5.61
N VAL A 119 1.27 -4.19 -4.94
CA VAL A 119 2.60 -3.61 -5.20
C VAL A 119 3.03 -3.89 -6.63
N SER A 120 3.05 -5.15 -7.03
CA SER A 120 3.54 -5.53 -8.36
C SER A 120 2.63 -5.02 -9.48
N SER A 121 1.34 -4.80 -9.23
CA SER A 121 0.39 -4.26 -10.23
C SER A 121 0.76 -2.89 -10.75
N GLY A 122 1.65 -2.17 -10.06
CA GLY A 122 2.19 -0.92 -10.55
C GLY A 122 1.16 0.20 -10.54
N TYR A 123 1.41 1.23 -11.36
CA TYR A 123 0.55 2.39 -11.49
C TYR A 123 0.88 3.18 -12.76
N ILE A 124 0.00 4.07 -13.18
CA ILE A 124 0.30 5.03 -14.26
C ILE A 124 0.85 6.32 -13.63
N ALA A 125 1.98 6.81 -14.14
CA ALA A 125 2.57 8.08 -13.72
C ALA A 125 3.11 8.89 -14.91
N ASP A 126 2.85 10.20 -14.91
CA ASP A 126 3.36 11.13 -15.93
C ASP A 126 4.86 11.34 -15.83
N ARG A 127 5.36 11.47 -14.60
CA ARG A 127 6.78 11.64 -14.28
C ARG A 127 7.14 10.75 -13.12
N ILE A 128 8.35 10.20 -13.20
CA ILE A 128 8.96 9.40 -12.15
C ILE A 128 10.34 9.99 -11.96
N GLU A 129 10.71 10.25 -10.72
CA GLU A 129 12.03 10.73 -10.37
C GLU A 129 12.75 9.59 -9.65
N PRO A 130 13.60 8.82 -10.36
CA PRO A 130 14.37 7.77 -9.72
C PRO A 130 15.31 8.39 -8.69
N VAL A 131 15.36 7.79 -7.49
CA VAL A 131 16.32 8.15 -6.44
C VAL A 131 17.67 7.47 -6.64
N GLY A 132 17.73 6.49 -7.54
CA GLY A 132 18.96 5.78 -7.90
C GLY A 132 18.72 4.71 -8.96
N PHE A 133 19.73 3.88 -9.17
CA PHE A 133 19.72 2.78 -10.13
C PHE A 133 20.54 1.59 -9.62
N ILE A 134 20.21 0.39 -10.08
CA ILE A 134 21.08 -0.78 -9.92
C ILE A 134 22.28 -0.60 -10.85
N LYS A 135 23.48 -0.44 -10.29
CA LYS A 135 24.69 -0.16 -11.06
C LYS A 135 25.36 -1.43 -11.59
N ALA A 136 25.48 -2.44 -10.74
CA ALA A 136 26.21 -3.68 -11.04
C ALA A 136 25.83 -4.77 -10.04
N THR A 137 26.37 -5.97 -10.24
CA THR A 137 26.27 -7.11 -9.32
C THR A 137 27.67 -7.59 -8.95
N PRO A 138 27.88 -8.18 -7.76
CA PRO A 138 29.18 -8.73 -7.37
C PRO A 138 29.68 -9.84 -8.31
N THR A 139 28.76 -10.57 -8.94
CA THR A 139 29.08 -11.69 -9.85
C THR A 139 29.17 -11.29 -11.32
N GLY A 140 28.90 -10.02 -11.66
CA GLY A 140 28.88 -9.54 -13.05
C GLY A 140 27.65 -9.96 -13.88
N ARG A 141 26.65 -10.62 -13.26
CA ARG A 141 25.38 -10.97 -13.92
C ARG A 141 24.53 -9.72 -14.17
N THR A 142 23.75 -9.74 -15.25
CA THR A 142 22.86 -8.64 -15.66
C THR A 142 21.44 -8.79 -15.13
N MET A 143 21.04 -9.99 -14.74
CA MET A 143 19.75 -10.29 -14.10
C MET A 143 19.98 -10.80 -12.68
N VAL A 144 19.10 -10.40 -11.77
CA VAL A 144 19.13 -10.80 -10.37
C VAL A 144 17.75 -11.19 -9.86
N GLY A 145 17.72 -12.06 -8.86
CA GLY A 145 16.53 -12.50 -8.17
C GLY A 145 16.62 -12.28 -6.66
N THR A 146 15.66 -12.83 -5.93
CA THR A 146 15.64 -12.77 -4.46
C THR A 146 16.92 -13.41 -3.88
N MET A 147 17.45 -12.83 -2.82
CA MET A 147 18.72 -13.15 -2.15
C MET A 147 20.01 -12.73 -2.87
N ASP A 148 19.94 -12.26 -4.12
CA ASP A 148 21.13 -11.75 -4.79
C ASP A 148 21.54 -10.38 -4.23
N ASP A 149 22.85 -10.16 -4.17
CA ASP A 149 23.43 -8.88 -3.81
C ASP A 149 23.63 -8.00 -5.06
N VAL A 150 23.39 -6.70 -4.92
CA VAL A 150 23.50 -5.68 -5.96
C VAL A 150 24.24 -4.46 -5.45
N TYR A 151 24.88 -3.74 -6.36
CA TYR A 151 25.45 -2.43 -6.09
C TYR A 151 24.53 -1.34 -6.61
N LEU A 152 24.17 -0.39 -5.74
CA LEU A 152 23.29 0.72 -6.05
C LEU A 152 24.10 1.99 -6.28
N GLN A 153 23.63 2.80 -7.22
CA GLN A 153 24.06 4.19 -7.39
C GLN A 153 22.87 5.09 -7.04
N LEU A 154 22.92 5.71 -5.86
CA LEU A 154 21.90 6.65 -5.37
C LEU A 154 22.30 8.09 -5.76
N LYS A 155 21.31 8.95 -6.01
CA LYS A 155 21.55 10.37 -6.33
C LYS A 155 21.96 11.19 -5.10
N ASP A 156 21.36 10.86 -3.97
CA ASP A 156 21.65 11.43 -2.65
C ASP A 156 22.05 10.31 -1.69
N GLU A 157 22.67 10.64 -0.54
CA GLU A 157 22.74 9.72 0.60
C GLU A 157 21.36 9.60 1.26
N ASP A 158 20.40 9.07 0.51
CA ASP A 158 19.07 8.76 0.99
C ASP A 158 19.21 7.74 2.14
N GLN A 159 18.70 8.09 3.33
CA GLN A 159 18.82 7.26 4.54
C GLN A 159 17.82 6.09 4.55
N ALA A 160 17.08 5.89 3.45
CA ALA A 160 16.15 4.79 3.34
C ALA A 160 16.87 3.42 3.36
N GLU A 161 16.41 2.53 4.23
CA GLU A 161 16.94 1.16 4.33
C GLU A 161 16.51 0.28 3.13
N ARG A 162 15.40 0.63 2.48
CA ARG A 162 14.81 -0.13 1.37
C ARG A 162 14.43 0.75 0.19
N PHE A 163 14.46 0.18 -1.00
CA PHE A 163 13.95 0.81 -2.23
C PHE A 163 13.11 -0.17 -3.04
N TYR A 164 12.13 0.37 -3.75
CA TYR A 164 11.46 -0.36 -4.81
C TYR A 164 12.28 -0.28 -6.09
N VAL A 165 12.44 -1.42 -6.76
CA VAL A 165 12.95 -1.49 -8.13
C VAL A 165 11.78 -1.39 -9.08
N ILE A 166 11.87 -0.52 -10.07
CA ILE A 166 10.78 -0.27 -11.01
C ILE A 166 11.20 -0.46 -12.46
N LYS A 167 10.23 -0.82 -13.31
CA LYS A 167 10.37 -0.92 -14.76
C LYS A 167 9.25 -0.12 -15.43
N SER A 168 9.59 0.64 -16.47
CA SER A 168 8.62 1.36 -17.29
C SER A 168 8.14 0.44 -18.42
N LEU A 169 6.84 0.14 -18.47
CA LEU A 169 6.24 -0.73 -19.50
C LEU A 169 5.68 0.05 -20.70
N GLY A 170 5.97 1.35 -20.79
CA GLY A 170 5.60 2.20 -21.92
C GLY A 170 4.45 3.17 -21.66
N LYS A 171 4.21 4.03 -22.64
CA LYS A 171 3.31 5.17 -22.55
C LYS A 171 1.85 4.77 -22.73
N VAL A 172 0.99 5.25 -21.83
CA VAL A 172 -0.46 5.13 -21.90
C VAL A 172 -1.05 6.38 -22.51
N VAL A 173 -1.89 6.17 -23.51
CA VAL A 173 -2.68 7.23 -24.17
C VAL A 173 -4.14 6.85 -24.06
N HIS A 174 -4.99 7.78 -23.64
CA HIS A 174 -6.41 7.55 -23.52
C HIS A 174 -7.01 7.16 -24.89
N PRO A 175 -7.75 6.04 -25.00
CA PRO A 175 -8.20 5.50 -26.29
C PRO A 175 -9.18 6.43 -27.02
N VAL A 176 -10.07 7.11 -26.29
CA VAL A 176 -11.05 8.07 -26.83
C VAL A 176 -10.46 9.47 -27.00
N THR A 177 -10.05 10.13 -25.91
CA THR A 177 -9.62 11.54 -25.92
C THR A 177 -8.22 11.77 -26.51
N LYS A 178 -7.44 10.70 -26.75
CA LYS A 178 -6.04 10.74 -27.21
C LYS A 178 -5.07 11.50 -26.30
N LYS A 179 -5.51 11.91 -25.10
CA LYS A 179 -4.64 12.57 -24.12
C LYS A 179 -3.61 11.56 -23.56
N PRO A 180 -2.33 11.96 -23.41
CA PRO A 180 -1.36 11.14 -22.69
C PRO A 180 -1.73 11.07 -21.21
N LEU A 181 -1.63 9.88 -20.61
CA LEU A 181 -1.92 9.65 -19.19
C LEU A 181 -0.68 9.32 -18.35
N GLY A 182 0.46 9.10 -19.01
CA GLY A 182 1.74 8.79 -18.37
C GLY A 182 2.31 7.47 -18.87
N ASN A 183 3.22 6.86 -18.10
CA ASN A 183 3.78 5.53 -18.35
C ASN A 183 3.30 4.55 -17.28
N ILE A 184 3.16 3.28 -17.65
CA ILE A 184 2.95 2.21 -16.67
C ILE A 184 4.27 1.96 -15.96
N VAL A 185 4.24 2.08 -14.64
CA VAL A 185 5.36 1.81 -13.73
C VAL A 185 5.08 0.52 -13.01
N GLU A 186 5.82 -0.52 -13.34
CA GLU A 186 5.75 -1.81 -12.65
C GLU A 186 6.80 -1.86 -11.54
N ILE A 187 6.42 -2.38 -10.38
CA ILE A 187 7.38 -2.65 -9.30
C ILE A 187 7.86 -4.09 -9.49
N THR A 188 9.14 -4.24 -9.81
CA THR A 188 9.76 -5.54 -10.12
C THR A 188 10.38 -6.20 -8.90
N GLY A 189 10.72 -5.42 -7.86
CA GLY A 189 11.27 -5.97 -6.63
C GLY A 189 11.50 -4.96 -5.53
N VAL A 190 12.09 -5.43 -4.44
CA VAL A 190 12.52 -4.65 -3.28
C VAL A 190 13.97 -4.99 -2.98
N VAL A 191 14.79 -3.95 -2.84
CA VAL A 191 16.18 -4.06 -2.40
C VAL A 191 16.33 -3.43 -1.01
N GLU A 192 17.15 -4.03 -0.16
CA GLU A 192 17.45 -3.57 1.20
C GLU A 192 18.95 -3.32 1.31
N ILE A 193 19.36 -2.14 1.80
CA ILE A 193 20.77 -1.79 2.00
C ILE A 193 21.38 -2.74 3.04
N THR A 194 22.49 -3.38 2.68
CA THR A 194 23.27 -4.25 3.60
C THR A 194 24.60 -3.63 4.00
N GLY A 195 25.01 -2.51 3.38
CA GLY A 195 26.22 -1.79 3.73
C GLY A 195 26.82 -1.02 2.56
N LYS A 196 28.13 -0.75 2.64
CA LYS A 196 28.92 -0.17 1.56
C LYS A 196 30.08 -1.12 1.23
N GLU A 197 30.36 -1.35 -0.05
CA GLU A 197 31.45 -2.21 -0.51
C GLU A 197 32.01 -1.63 -1.81
N ALA A 198 33.34 -1.62 -1.97
CA ALA A 198 34.04 -1.13 -3.17
C ALA A 198 33.60 0.29 -3.65
N GLY A 199 33.24 1.18 -2.72
CA GLY A 199 32.78 2.53 -3.04
C GLY A 199 31.31 2.64 -3.49
N TYR A 200 30.56 1.54 -3.48
CA TYR A 200 29.14 1.49 -3.80
C TYR A 200 28.29 1.16 -2.57
N THR A 201 27.02 1.58 -2.61
CA THR A 201 26.02 1.09 -1.65
C THR A 201 25.65 -0.33 -2.03
N LYS A 202 25.92 -1.29 -1.15
CA LYS A 202 25.56 -2.69 -1.33
C LYS A 202 24.16 -2.92 -0.79
N ALA A 203 23.32 -3.59 -1.57
CA ALA A 203 21.99 -3.98 -1.16
C ALA A 203 21.71 -5.43 -1.55
N ARG A 204 20.74 -6.04 -0.88
CA ARG A 204 20.23 -7.38 -1.18
C ARG A 204 18.82 -7.29 -1.72
N VAL A 205 18.50 -8.07 -2.74
CA VAL A 205 17.13 -8.23 -3.21
C VAL A 205 16.35 -9.05 -2.17
N VAL A 206 15.43 -8.42 -1.46
CA VAL A 206 14.60 -9.07 -0.45
C VAL A 206 13.28 -9.58 -1.01
N LYS A 207 12.79 -8.99 -2.11
CA LYS A 207 11.63 -9.46 -2.87
C LYS A 207 11.87 -9.29 -4.36
N SER A 208 11.49 -10.28 -5.16
CA SER A 208 11.37 -10.19 -6.62
C SER A 208 9.96 -10.57 -7.02
N PHE A 209 9.28 -9.66 -7.70
CA PHE A 209 7.94 -9.85 -8.26
C PHE A 209 8.01 -10.16 -9.76
N SER A 210 9.06 -9.69 -10.44
CA SER A 210 9.41 -10.00 -11.82
C SER A 210 10.92 -9.89 -12.00
N GLU A 211 11.38 -10.03 -13.25
CA GLU A 211 12.79 -9.91 -13.61
C GLU A 211 13.37 -8.54 -13.20
N ILE A 212 14.49 -8.58 -12.47
CA ILE A 212 15.24 -7.38 -12.05
C ILE A 212 16.54 -7.33 -12.83
N GLU A 213 16.72 -6.25 -13.57
CA GLU A 213 17.87 -6.05 -14.46
C GLU A 213 18.82 -4.98 -13.89
N VAL A 214 20.12 -5.13 -14.15
CA VAL A 214 21.10 -4.06 -13.95
C VAL A 214 20.70 -2.85 -14.80
N GLY A 215 20.79 -1.64 -14.22
CA GLY A 215 20.30 -0.40 -14.80
C GLY A 215 18.88 -0.04 -14.39
N SER A 216 18.16 -0.94 -13.70
CA SER A 216 16.78 -0.66 -13.28
C SER A 216 16.72 0.53 -12.32
N PRO A 217 15.77 1.47 -12.53
CA PRO A 217 15.56 2.60 -11.64
C PRO A 217 15.03 2.18 -10.27
N LEU A 218 15.40 2.97 -9.26
CA LEU A 218 14.95 2.84 -7.88
C LEU A 218 14.04 4.00 -7.50
N VAL A 219 13.02 3.72 -6.71
CA VAL A 219 12.17 4.71 -6.04
C VAL A 219 12.06 4.39 -4.56
N GLN A 220 11.63 5.37 -3.77
CA GLN A 220 11.47 5.21 -2.32
C GLN A 220 10.54 4.05 -2.00
N TYR A 221 10.93 3.24 -1.01
CA TYR A 221 10.10 2.18 -0.46
C TYR A 221 9.01 2.76 0.44
N TYR A 222 7.82 2.18 0.40
CA TYR A 222 6.70 2.49 1.28
C TYR A 222 5.90 1.23 1.55
N ASP A 223 5.43 1.03 2.78
CA ASP A 223 4.65 -0.16 3.11
C ASP A 223 3.20 -0.04 2.59
N ILE A 224 2.72 -1.10 1.94
CA ILE A 224 1.30 -1.23 1.55
C ILE A 224 0.63 -2.19 2.53
N GLU A 225 -0.19 -1.65 3.44
CA GLU A 225 -0.99 -2.49 4.34
C GLU A 225 -2.14 -3.16 3.56
N PRO A 226 -2.37 -4.49 3.72
CA PRO A 226 -3.55 -5.14 3.16
C PRO A 226 -4.82 -4.55 3.77
N PHE A 227 -5.76 -4.15 2.93
CA PHE A 227 -7.08 -3.67 3.36
C PHE A 227 -8.16 -4.68 2.94
N PRO A 228 -9.22 -4.85 3.74
CA PRO A 228 -10.36 -5.63 3.31
C PRO A 228 -10.99 -4.95 2.10
N LEU A 229 -11.11 -5.68 1.00
CA LEU A 229 -11.89 -5.25 -0.16
C LEU A 229 -13.38 -5.28 0.20
N ALA A 230 -13.83 -4.33 1.01
CA ALA A 230 -15.26 -4.09 1.20
C ALA A 230 -15.83 -3.67 -0.17
N ARG A 231 -16.80 -4.44 -0.68
CA ARG A 231 -17.42 -4.14 -1.97
C ARG A 231 -18.22 -2.85 -1.84
N GLY A 232 -17.70 -1.76 -2.40
CA GLY A 232 -18.45 -0.53 -2.65
C GLY A 232 -18.86 -0.47 -4.12
N THR A 233 -20.10 -0.09 -4.42
CA THR A 233 -20.50 0.17 -5.81
C THR A 233 -20.11 1.61 -6.19
N GLY A 234 -19.36 1.79 -7.27
CA GLY A 234 -18.96 3.10 -7.77
C GLY A 234 -20.08 3.82 -8.53
N LYS A 235 -21.27 3.92 -7.94
CA LYS A 235 -22.45 4.52 -8.60
C LYS A 235 -22.15 5.97 -9.00
N GLY A 236 -22.40 6.29 -10.27
CA GLY A 236 -22.25 7.65 -10.82
C GLY A 236 -20.84 8.00 -11.31
N ILE A 237 -19.86 7.11 -11.13
CA ILE A 237 -18.52 7.27 -11.70
C ILE A 237 -18.46 6.46 -12.99
N HIS A 238 -18.17 7.15 -14.10
CA HIS A 238 -18.04 6.54 -15.41
C HIS A 238 -16.65 6.80 -15.99
N GLY A 239 -16.07 5.77 -16.60
CA GLY A 239 -14.71 5.84 -17.12
C GLY A 239 -14.44 4.86 -18.25
N THR A 240 -13.16 4.78 -18.61
CA THR A 240 -12.62 3.96 -19.69
C THR A 240 -11.44 3.15 -19.18
N ILE A 241 -11.34 1.90 -19.62
CA ILE A 241 -10.16 1.07 -19.45
C ILE A 241 -9.09 1.54 -20.43
N VAL A 242 -7.96 2.00 -19.90
CA VAL A 242 -6.91 2.65 -20.70
C VAL A 242 -5.74 1.73 -21.04
N ALA A 243 -5.54 0.68 -20.24
CA ALA A 243 -4.52 -0.34 -20.44
C ALA A 243 -4.84 -1.61 -19.63
N ALA A 244 -4.12 -2.69 -19.91
CA ALA A 244 -4.10 -3.93 -19.12
C ALA A 244 -2.65 -4.35 -18.86
N ARG A 245 -2.40 -5.05 -17.74
CA ARG A 245 -1.08 -5.59 -17.38
C ARG A 245 -0.85 -6.89 -18.17
N ASN A 246 0.33 -7.01 -18.77
CA ASN A 246 0.61 -7.79 -19.99
C ASN A 246 -0.12 -7.15 -21.17
N LEU A 247 0.63 -6.54 -22.09
CA LEU A 247 0.15 -5.94 -23.35
C LEU A 247 -0.41 -7.01 -24.34
N ARG A 248 -1.07 -8.05 -23.83
CA ARG A 248 -1.88 -8.96 -24.61
C ARG A 248 -3.20 -8.26 -24.91
N LEU A 249 -3.72 -8.48 -26.12
CA LEU A 249 -5.04 -7.97 -26.46
C LEU A 249 -6.13 -8.57 -25.54
N LEU A 250 -5.93 -9.80 -25.04
CA LEU A 250 -6.92 -10.62 -24.33
C LEU A 250 -6.71 -10.66 -22.81
N ASN A 251 -7.77 -10.44 -22.02
CA ASN A 251 -7.76 -10.53 -20.55
C ASN A 251 -8.99 -11.29 -19.98
N GLY A 252 -8.76 -12.09 -18.92
CA GLY A 252 -9.72 -12.88 -18.16
C GLY A 252 -9.74 -12.58 -16.65
N ARG A 253 -10.34 -13.48 -15.87
CA ARG A 253 -10.49 -13.33 -14.41
C ARG A 253 -9.12 -13.30 -13.71
N TYR A 254 -8.95 -12.34 -12.79
CA TYR A 254 -7.72 -11.99 -12.05
C TYR A 254 -6.65 -11.21 -12.84
N ASP A 255 -6.96 -10.75 -14.05
CA ASP A 255 -6.07 -9.82 -14.74
C ASP A 255 -6.16 -8.41 -14.17
N VAL A 256 -5.08 -7.65 -14.34
CA VAL A 256 -4.98 -6.27 -13.87
C VAL A 256 -5.25 -5.32 -15.03
N VAL A 257 -6.18 -4.39 -14.81
CA VAL A 257 -6.51 -3.32 -15.75
C VAL A 257 -6.29 -1.95 -15.13
N TYR A 258 -6.05 -0.96 -15.96
CA TYR A 258 -5.86 0.43 -15.57
C TYR A 258 -7.03 1.27 -16.07
N ILE A 259 -7.53 2.15 -15.22
CA ILE A 259 -8.69 3.01 -15.52
C ILE A 259 -8.34 4.49 -15.44
N ASP A 260 -9.05 5.30 -16.22
CA ASP A 260 -8.88 6.77 -16.34
C ASP A 260 -9.55 7.58 -15.22
N ARG A 261 -9.94 6.92 -14.13
CA ARG A 261 -10.54 7.56 -12.94
C ARG A 261 -9.73 7.23 -11.70
N GLY A 262 -9.51 8.24 -10.86
CA GLY A 262 -8.73 8.13 -9.63
C GLY A 262 -9.42 8.74 -8.41
N LEU A 263 -8.63 9.03 -7.38
CA LEU A 263 -9.10 9.61 -6.11
C LEU A 263 -9.84 10.95 -6.33
N THR A 264 -9.40 11.77 -7.29
CA THR A 264 -10.03 13.07 -7.59
C THR A 264 -11.44 12.90 -8.19
N ASP A 265 -11.70 11.76 -8.83
CA ASP A 265 -13.00 11.38 -9.39
C ASP A 265 -13.90 10.63 -8.38
N GLY A 266 -13.45 10.50 -7.12
CA GLY A 266 -14.17 9.78 -6.07
C GLY A 266 -13.99 8.26 -6.10
N VAL A 267 -13.04 7.73 -6.89
CA VAL A 267 -12.71 6.30 -6.88
C VAL A 267 -12.08 5.94 -5.54
N LYS A 268 -12.68 5.00 -4.83
CA LYS A 268 -12.12 4.41 -3.60
C LYS A 268 -11.56 3.02 -3.88
N VAL A 269 -10.57 2.62 -3.10
CA VAL A 269 -10.04 1.26 -3.19
C VAL A 269 -11.09 0.27 -2.67
N GLY A 270 -11.29 -0.83 -3.37
CA GLY A 270 -12.39 -1.77 -3.14
C GLY A 270 -13.65 -1.51 -3.96
N THR A 271 -13.75 -0.35 -4.62
CA THR A 271 -14.88 -0.04 -5.49
C THR A 271 -14.98 -1.03 -6.66
N THR A 272 -16.16 -1.57 -6.88
CA THR A 272 -16.48 -2.45 -8.00
C THR A 272 -17.22 -1.70 -9.09
N PHE A 273 -16.86 -1.96 -10.34
CA PHE A 273 -17.52 -1.43 -11.53
C PHE A 273 -17.92 -2.54 -12.49
N THR A 274 -19.05 -2.37 -13.17
CA THR A 274 -19.47 -3.23 -14.28
C THR A 274 -18.85 -2.72 -15.56
N VAL A 275 -18.11 -3.58 -16.26
CA VAL A 275 -17.49 -3.24 -17.53
C VAL A 275 -18.49 -3.45 -18.67
N LEU A 276 -18.58 -2.45 -19.54
CA LEU A 276 -19.39 -2.42 -20.75
C LEU A 276 -18.48 -2.45 -21.99
N SER A 277 -18.81 -3.29 -22.96
CA SER A 277 -18.08 -3.35 -24.23
C SER A 277 -18.11 -2.01 -24.95
N SER A 278 -16.98 -1.65 -25.53
CA SER A 278 -16.83 -0.51 -26.44
C SER A 278 -17.60 -0.68 -27.77
N GLU A 279 -17.87 -1.93 -28.17
CA GLU A 279 -18.66 -2.26 -29.35
C GLU A 279 -20.16 -1.99 -29.15
N LYS A 280 -20.86 -1.60 -30.23
CA LYS A 280 -22.32 -1.42 -30.20
C LYS A 280 -23.03 -2.74 -30.55
N PRO A 281 -24.15 -3.08 -29.88
CA PRO A 281 -24.70 -2.41 -28.71
C PRO A 281 -23.82 -2.64 -27.47
N ARG A 282 -23.66 -1.60 -26.63
CA ARG A 282 -22.86 -1.71 -25.40
C ARG A 282 -23.54 -2.69 -24.45
N ARG A 283 -22.87 -3.80 -24.16
CA ARG A 283 -23.36 -4.85 -23.26
C ARG A 283 -22.43 -5.00 -22.07
N PRO A 284 -22.94 -5.39 -20.89
CA PRO A 284 -22.08 -5.78 -19.79
C PRO A 284 -21.25 -7.00 -20.20
N ILE A 285 -19.95 -6.94 -19.93
CA ILE A 285 -18.98 -7.99 -20.30
C ILE A 285 -18.13 -8.46 -19.12
N GLY A 286 -18.22 -7.80 -17.96
CA GLY A 286 -17.49 -8.21 -16.77
C GLY A 286 -17.63 -7.26 -15.59
N GLU A 287 -16.85 -7.51 -14.55
CA GLU A 287 -16.75 -6.68 -13.35
C GLU A 287 -15.29 -6.52 -12.94
N ILE A 288 -14.90 -5.29 -12.61
CA ILE A 288 -13.56 -4.96 -12.10
C ILE A 288 -13.67 -4.43 -10.68
N GLN A 289 -12.63 -4.64 -9.87
CA GLN A 289 -12.55 -4.15 -8.50
C GLN A 289 -11.23 -3.40 -8.28
N VAL A 290 -11.31 -2.15 -7.83
CA VAL A 290 -10.15 -1.28 -7.62
C VAL A 290 -9.27 -1.83 -6.49
N ILE A 291 -7.98 -2.01 -6.76
CA ILE A 291 -6.97 -2.51 -5.81
C ILE A 291 -5.94 -1.44 -5.43
N SER A 292 -5.82 -0.38 -6.22
CA SER A 292 -4.98 0.78 -5.92
C SER A 292 -5.51 2.00 -6.67
N ALA A 293 -5.39 3.20 -6.10
CA ALA A 293 -5.83 4.45 -6.73
C ALA A 293 -4.77 5.54 -6.57
N ARG A 294 -4.48 6.24 -7.67
CA ARG A 294 -3.71 7.48 -7.72
C ARG A 294 -4.69 8.65 -7.89
N GLN A 295 -4.17 9.88 -7.98
CA GLN A 295 -5.02 11.07 -8.14
C GLN A 295 -5.96 10.94 -9.34
N ASN A 296 -5.45 10.61 -10.53
CA ASN A 296 -6.21 10.67 -11.79
C ASN A 296 -6.41 9.30 -12.47
N THR A 297 -5.82 8.24 -11.93
CA THR A 297 -5.92 6.88 -12.47
C THR A 297 -6.03 5.88 -11.34
N ALA A 298 -6.54 4.69 -11.64
CA ALA A 298 -6.58 3.60 -10.68
C ALA A 298 -6.27 2.27 -11.35
N VAL A 299 -5.89 1.31 -10.52
CA VAL A 299 -5.58 -0.06 -10.90
C VAL A 299 -6.69 -0.94 -10.34
N ALA A 300 -7.24 -1.80 -11.19
CA ALA A 300 -8.33 -2.68 -10.83
C ALA A 300 -8.04 -4.12 -11.27
N LEU A 301 -8.59 -5.06 -10.51
CA LEU A 301 -8.54 -6.48 -10.80
C LEU A 301 -9.84 -6.90 -11.50
N VAL A 302 -9.75 -7.68 -12.57
CA VAL A 302 -10.92 -8.29 -13.21
C VAL A 302 -11.45 -9.39 -12.29
N THR A 303 -12.62 -9.17 -11.70
CA THR A 303 -13.25 -10.13 -10.77
C THR A 303 -14.22 -11.07 -11.48
N ARG A 304 -14.78 -10.63 -12.59
CA ARG A 304 -15.66 -11.40 -13.48
C ARG A 304 -15.42 -10.97 -14.93
N SER A 305 -15.42 -11.92 -15.85
CA SER A 305 -15.36 -11.67 -17.29
C SER A 305 -16.25 -12.69 -18.00
N GLU A 306 -17.17 -12.20 -18.81
CA GLU A 306 -18.05 -12.99 -19.71
C GLU A 306 -17.60 -12.86 -21.16
N LYS A 307 -17.03 -11.70 -21.49
CA LYS A 307 -16.25 -11.45 -22.69
C LYS A 307 -14.93 -10.81 -22.27
N GLU A 308 -13.96 -10.92 -23.15
CA GLU A 308 -12.67 -10.26 -23.04
C GLU A 308 -12.81 -8.77 -22.75
N ILE A 309 -12.04 -8.29 -21.77
CA ILE A 309 -11.97 -6.88 -21.39
C ILE A 309 -10.74 -6.25 -22.03
N VAL A 310 -10.96 -5.21 -22.84
CA VAL A 310 -9.92 -4.59 -23.66
C VAL A 310 -9.83 -3.08 -23.44
N ARG A 311 -8.70 -2.51 -23.88
CA ARG A 311 -8.50 -1.06 -23.90
C ARG A 311 -9.61 -0.40 -24.75
N GLY A 312 -10.30 0.56 -24.15
CA GLY A 312 -11.41 1.28 -24.78
C GLY A 312 -12.79 0.90 -24.25
N ASP A 313 -12.91 -0.24 -23.56
CA ASP A 313 -14.13 -0.60 -22.85
C ASP A 313 -14.42 0.40 -21.72
N THR A 314 -15.69 0.56 -21.39
CA THR A 314 -16.17 1.57 -20.43
C THR A 314 -16.69 0.93 -19.16
N PHE A 315 -16.85 1.69 -18.09
CA PHE A 315 -17.42 1.23 -16.83
C PHE A 315 -18.22 2.32 -16.13
#